data_AF-A0A1I0HPN7-F1
#
_entry.id   AF-A0A1I0HPN7-F1
#
_cell.length_a   1.000
_cell.length_b   1.000
_cell.length_c   1.000
_cell.angle_alpha   90.00
_cell.angle_beta   90.00
_cell.angle_gamma   90.00
#
_symmetry.space_group_name_H-M   'P 1'
#
loop_
_entity.id
_entity.type
_entity.pdbx_description
1 polymer ?
#
loop_
_entity_poly.entity_id
_entity_poly.type
_entity_poly.pdbx_seq_one_letter_code
_entity_poly.pdbx_strand_id
1 'polypeptide(L)' 'MMQDQIENNFKYQAPKEGQIARYNVIRTEARELATTINELCPSSREKSLALTKLEEMVMWANAAIARNEGGEN' A
#
# COMPACT_ATOMS: atom_id res chain seq x y z
N MET A 1 4.63 -7.39 -19.13
CA MET A 1 4.11 -8.29 -18.09
C MET A 1 3.72 -9.60 -18.77
N MET A 2 3.98 -10.74 -18.12
CA MET A 2 3.48 -12.04 -18.59
C MET A 2 1.98 -12.17 -18.32
N GLN A 3 1.27 -13.01 -19.08
CA GLN A 3 -0.17 -13.22 -18.95
C GLN A 3 -0.55 -13.61 -17.50
N ASP A 4 0.20 -14.53 -16.90
CA ASP A 4 0.01 -14.98 -15.51
C ASP A 4 0.12 -13.83 -14.50
N GLN A 5 1.01 -12.87 -14.76
CA GLN A 5 1.18 -11.70 -13.89
C GLN A 5 -0.03 -10.76 -13.98
N ILE A 6 -0.62 -10.61 -15.16
CA ILE A 6 -1.86 -9.86 -15.36
C ILE A 6 -2.98 -10.55 -14.57
N GLU A 7 -3.17 -11.85 -14.77
CA GLU A 7 -4.20 -12.61 -14.05
C GLU A 7 -4.03 -12.52 -12.53
N ASN A 8 -2.81 -12.67 -12.01
CA ASN A 8 -2.55 -12.53 -10.59
C ASN A 8 -2.82 -11.10 -10.07
N ASN A 9 -2.47 -10.07 -10.85
CA ASN A 9 -2.64 -8.67 -10.44
C ASN A 9 -4.12 -8.25 -10.34
N PHE A 10 -4.98 -8.84 -11.18
CA PHE A 10 -6.41 -8.50 -11.29
C PHE A 10 -7.36 -9.51 -10.61
N LYS A 11 -6.83 -10.64 -10.11
CA LYS A 11 -7.60 -11.62 -9.34
C LYS A 11 -7.98 -11.07 -7.97
N TYR A 12 -9.20 -11.38 -7.51
CA TYR A 12 -9.59 -11.15 -6.12
C TYR A 12 -8.76 -12.04 -5.18
N GLN A 13 -8.09 -11.41 -4.21
CA GLN A 13 -7.27 -12.08 -3.19
C GLN A 13 -7.87 -11.77 -1.82
N ALA A 14 -8.63 -12.72 -1.28
CA ALA A 14 -9.13 -12.62 0.08
C ALA A 14 -7.95 -12.57 1.07
N PRO A 15 -7.99 -11.70 2.11
CA PRO A 15 -6.93 -11.65 3.11
C PRO A 15 -6.76 -12.99 3.83
N LYS A 16 -5.53 -13.49 3.89
CA LYS A 16 -5.15 -14.67 4.68
C LYS A 16 -4.79 -14.29 6.12
N GLU A 17 -4.66 -15.30 6.98
CA GLU A 17 -4.22 -15.10 8.37
C GLU A 17 -2.88 -14.34 8.43
N GLY A 18 -2.79 -13.36 9.33
CA GLY A 18 -1.61 -12.50 9.48
C GLY A 18 -1.47 -11.35 8.46
N GLN A 19 -2.08 -11.42 7.28
CA GLN A 19 -1.99 -10.35 6.28
C GLN A 19 -2.64 -9.05 6.77
N ILE A 20 -3.80 -9.16 7.41
CA ILE A 20 -4.53 -8.01 7.95
C ILE A 20 -3.69 -7.24 8.97
N ALA A 21 -2.95 -7.96 9.83
CA ALA A 21 -2.06 -7.35 10.82
C ALA A 21 -0.96 -6.54 10.12
N ARG A 22 -0.32 -7.10 9.08
CA ARG A 22 0.70 -6.38 8.30
C ARG A 22 0.14 -5.16 7.57
N TYR A 23 -1.05 -5.28 6.96
CA TYR A 23 -1.73 -4.13 6.34
C TYR A 23 -1.95 -2.99 7.34
N ASN A 24 -2.36 -3.34 8.56
CA ASN A 24 -2.64 -2.35 9.61
C ASN A 24 -1.38 -1.65 10.10
N VAL A 25 -0.24 -2.36 10.21
CA VAL A 25 1.05 -1.75 10.55
C VAL A 25 1.43 -0.71 9.48
N ILE A 26 1.48 -1.12 8.20
CA ILE A 26 1.84 -0.23 7.08
C ILE A 26 0.91 1.00 7.02
N ARG A 27 -0.40 0.78 7.15
CA ARG A 27 -1.38 1.88 7.14
C ARG A 27 -1.22 2.82 8.33
N THR A 28 -0.75 2.32 9.46
CA THR A 28 -0.56 3.13 10.67
C THR A 28 0.67 4.01 10.53
N GLU A 29 1.81 3.45 10.13
CA GLU A 29 3.03 4.23 9.89
C GLU A 29 2.82 5.28 8.80
N ALA A 30 2.15 4.92 7.70
CA ALA A 30 1.85 5.88 6.64
C ALA A 30 0.90 6.99 7.10
N ARG A 31 -0.05 6.71 7.99
CA ARG A 31 -0.93 7.74 8.57
C ARG A 31 -0.13 8.72 9.43
N GLU A 32 0.78 8.22 10.25
CA GLU A 32 1.64 9.07 11.10
C GLU A 32 2.55 9.97 10.25
N LEU A 33 3.14 9.42 9.19
CA LEU A 33 3.94 10.21 8.25
C LEU A 33 3.08 11.23 7.48
N ALA A 34 1.86 10.87 7.07
CA ALA A 34 0.93 11.78 6.41
C ALA A 34 0.57 12.96 7.31
N THR A 35 0.29 12.70 8.60
CA THR A 35 0.08 13.75 9.61
C THR A 35 1.30 14.65 9.73
N THR A 36 2.50 14.06 9.82
CA THR A 36 3.77 14.81 9.90
C THR A 36 3.98 15.72 8.67
N ILE A 37 3.78 15.20 7.46
CA ILE A 37 3.85 15.99 6.21
C ILE A 37 2.79 17.10 6.23
N ASN A 38 1.58 16.80 6.70
CA ASN A 38 0.51 17.78 6.74
C ASN A 38 0.81 18.93 7.71
N GLU A 39 1.40 18.66 8.86
CA GLU A 39 1.71 19.65 9.87
C GLU A 39 2.95 20.48 9.53
N LEU A 40 3.99 19.84 8.98
CA LEU A 40 5.29 20.47 8.82
C LEU A 40 5.52 21.10 7.44
N CYS A 41 4.80 20.66 6.40
CA CYS A 41 4.97 21.22 5.05
C CYS A 41 3.95 22.35 4.79
N PRO A 42 4.38 23.47 4.17
CA PRO A 42 3.47 24.53 3.74
C PRO A 42 2.48 24.02 2.68
N SER A 43 1.36 24.72 2.51
CA SER A 43 0.42 24.42 1.43
C SER A 43 1.09 24.66 0.08
N SER A 44 1.37 23.58 -0.65
CA SER A 44 2.06 23.62 -1.94
C SER A 44 1.72 22.41 -2.81
N ARG A 45 2.13 22.44 -4.08
CA ARG A 45 2.00 21.29 -5.00
C ARG A 45 2.79 20.09 -4.49
N GLU A 46 3.98 20.32 -3.96
CA GLU A 46 4.89 19.29 -3.44
C GLU A 46 4.25 18.56 -2.26
N LYS A 47 3.61 19.28 -1.32
CA LYS A 47 2.87 18.67 -0.21
C LYS A 47 1.76 17.75 -0.72
N SER A 48 0.93 18.23 -1.64
CA SER A 48 -0.14 17.42 -2.23
C SER A 48 0.41 16.17 -2.92
N LEU A 49 1.50 16.31 -3.70
CA LEU A 49 2.15 15.19 -4.35
C LEU A 49 2.75 14.20 -3.35
N ALA A 50 3.36 14.67 -2.26
CA ALA A 50 3.92 13.81 -1.23
C ALA A 50 2.83 12.94 -0.57
N LEU A 51 1.69 13.54 -0.22
CA LEU A 51 0.54 12.81 0.32
C LEU A 51 -0.03 11.80 -0.67
N THR A 52 -0.26 12.19 -1.93
CA THR A 52 -0.74 11.26 -2.98
C THR A 52 0.23 10.11 -3.20
N LYS A 53 1.55 10.38 -3.21
CA LYS A 53 2.56 9.33 -3.38
C LYS A 53 2.66 8.41 -2.19
N LEU A 54 2.42 8.90 -0.98
CA LEU A 54 2.34 8.08 0.22
C LEU A 54 1.13 7.13 0.17
N GLU A 55 -0.03 7.60 -0.27
CA GLU A 55 -1.22 6.76 -0.50
C GLU A 55 -0.95 5.68 -1.55
N GLU A 56 -0.35 6.05 -2.68
CA GLU A 56 0.05 5.11 -3.74
C GLU A 56 1.04 4.07 -3.22
N MET A 57 2.03 4.49 -2.41
CA MET A 57 2.99 3.58 -1.77
C MET A 57 2.27 2.53 -0.92
N VAL A 58 1.33 2.94 -0.06
CA VAL A 58 0.54 2.03 0.79
C VAL A 58 -0.28 1.04 -0.05
N MET A 59 -0.87 1.50 -1.16
CA MET A 59 -1.59 0.63 -2.08
C MET A 59 -0.68 -0.47 -2.64
N TRP A 60 0.52 -0.10 -3.14
CA TRP A 60 1.47 -1.06 -3.68
C TRP A 60 2.06 -1.99 -2.62
N ALA A 61 2.32 -1.49 -1.41
CA ALA A 61 2.81 -2.32 -0.31
C ALA A 61 1.80 -3.39 0.10
N ASN A 62 0.52 -3.04 0.23
CA ASN A 62 -0.55 -4.00 0.51
C ASN A 62 -0.74 -4.98 -0.67
N ALA A 63 -0.65 -4.49 -1.91
CA ALA A 63 -0.73 -5.33 -3.09
C ALA A 63 0.43 -6.34 -3.18
N ALA A 64 1.64 -5.97 -2.73
CA ALA A 64 2.78 -6.87 -2.69
C ALA A 64 2.53 -8.06 -1.74
N ILE A 65 1.98 -7.80 -0.55
CA ILE A 65 1.59 -8.83 0.42
C ILE A 65 0.47 -9.71 -0.17
N ALA A 66 -0.58 -9.09 -0.70
CA ALA A 66 -1.72 -9.83 -1.26
C ALA A 66 -1.30 -10.76 -2.42
N ARG A 67 -0.52 -10.24 -3.37
CA ARG A 67 -0.22 -10.90 -4.64
C ARG A 67 0.87 -11.96 -4.59
N ASN A 68 1.77 -11.91 -3.60
CA ASN A 68 2.97 -12.75 -3.58
C ASN A 68 2.98 -13.80 -2.45
N GLU A 69 2.04 -13.76 -1.53
CA GLU A 69 1.90 -14.77 -0.46
C GLU A 69 0.74 -15.76 -0.76
N GLY A 70 0.32 -15.77 -2.02
CA GLY A 70 -0.81 -16.54 -2.56
C GLY A 70 -0.56 -18.03 -2.79
N GLY A 71 0.67 -18.54 -2.65
CA GLY A 71 1.00 -19.95 -2.90
C GLY A 71 0.78 -20.84 -1.67
N GLU A 72 -0.04 -21.88 -1.82
CA GLU A 72 0.18 -23.13 -1.09
C GLU A 72 1.61 -23.60 -1.43
N ASN A 73 2.44 -23.76 -0.41
CA ASN A 73 3.46 -24.81 -0.41
C ASN A 73 2.84 -26.01 0.29
#